data_AF-A0A4R5VZ11-F1
#
_entry.id   AF-A0A4R5VZ11-F1
#
_cell.length_a   1.000
_cell.length_b   1.000
_cell.length_c   1.000
_cell.angle_alpha   90.00
_cell.angle_beta   90.00
_cell.angle_gamma   90.00
#
_symmetry.space_group_name_H-M   'P 1'
#
loop_
_entity.id
_entity.type
_entity.pdbx_description
1 polymer ?
#
loop_
_entity_poly.entity_id
_entity_poly.type
_entity_poly.pdbx_seq_one_letter_code
_entity_poly.pdbx_strand_id
1 'polypeptide(L)' 'MRKNDDKKRNKLINKLIFLNVYNKEDQQLYKLPLSKLEYEYRKFKLQNHPHGEFGSIQWV' A
#
# COMPACT_ATOMS: atom_id res chain seq x y z
N MET A 1 9.19 -18.86 12.92
CA MET A 1 8.38 -18.06 11.97
C MET A 1 7.91 -16.79 12.67
N ARG A 2 8.30 -15.61 12.17
CA ARG A 2 8.32 -14.34 12.92
C ARG A 2 6.90 -13.79 13.14
N LYS A 3 6.39 -13.85 14.38
CA LYS A 3 5.09 -13.26 14.81
C LYS A 3 4.90 -11.77 14.47
N ASN A 4 5.96 -11.08 14.04
CA ASN A 4 5.95 -9.66 13.73
C ASN A 4 5.42 -9.36 12.32
N ASP A 5 5.59 -10.30 11.38
CA ASP A 5 5.15 -10.12 9.99
C ASP A 5 3.63 -10.14 9.85
N ASP A 6 2.94 -11.02 10.60
CA ASP A 6 1.47 -11.08 10.61
C ASP A 6 0.82 -9.79 11.11
N LYS A 7 1.38 -9.18 12.16
CA LYS A 7 0.89 -7.87 12.66
C LYS A 7 1.06 -6.78 11.60
N LYS A 8 2.21 -6.74 10.94
CA LYS A 8 2.50 -5.77 9.87
C LYS A 8 1.58 -5.97 8.68
N ARG A 9 1.33 -7.23 8.30
CA ARG A 9 0.42 -7.64 7.23
C ARG A 9 -1.02 -7.20 7.49
N ASN A 10 -1.56 -7.51 8.67
CA ASN A 10 -2.92 -7.09 9.03
C ASN A 10 -3.06 -5.57 9.03
N LYS A 11 -2.05 -4.82 9.48
CA LYS A 11 -2.07 -3.36 9.46
C LYS A 11 -2.11 -2.80 8.03
N LEU A 12 -1.36 -3.41 7.11
CA LEU A 12 -1.36 -3.05 5.68
C LEU A 12 -2.69 -3.37 5.00
N ILE A 13 -3.24 -4.56 5.24
CA ILE A 13 -4.55 -4.97 4.75
C ILE A 13 -5.63 -3.97 5.19
N ASN A 14 -5.66 -3.65 6.48
CA ASN A 14 -6.67 -2.74 7.02
C ASN A 14 -6.56 -1.32 6.42
N LYS A 15 -5.32 -0.83 6.19
CA LYS A 15 -5.08 0.43 5.48
C LYS A 15 -5.58 0.40 4.03
N LEU A 16 -5.32 -0.69 3.30
CA LEU A 16 -5.75 -0.82 1.89
C LEU A 16 -7.27 -0.85 1.76
N ILE A 17 -7.97 -1.52 2.69
CA ILE A 17 -9.43 -1.55 2.77
C ILE A 17 -9.97 -0.15 3.15
N PHE A 18 -9.37 0.50 4.15
CA PHE A 18 -9.76 1.85 4.59
C PHE A 18 -9.62 2.88 3.47
N LEU A 19 -8.56 2.78 2.68
CA LEU A 19 -8.30 3.63 1.52
C LEU A 19 -9.16 3.25 0.29
N ASN A 20 -10.09 2.30 0.44
CA ASN A 20 -10.96 1.77 -0.62
C ASN A 20 -10.19 1.27 -1.86
N VAL A 21 -8.91 0.90 -1.71
CA VAL A 21 -8.10 0.32 -2.79
C VAL A 21 -8.58 -1.09 -3.12
N TYR A 22 -9.05 -1.79 -2.08
CA TYR A 22 -9.59 -3.14 -2.17
C TYR A 22 -10.83 -3.28 -1.32
N ASN A 23 -11.77 -4.09 -1.80
CA ASN A 23 -12.98 -4.42 -1.05
C ASN A 23 -12.64 -5.32 0.14
N LYS A 24 -13.30 -5.10 1.27
CA LYS A 24 -13.16 -5.95 2.47
C LYS A 24 -13.58 -7.40 2.21
N GLU A 25 -14.50 -7.59 1.27
CA GLU A 25 -15.00 -8.90 0.85
C GLU A 25 -14.05 -9.61 -0.11
N ASP A 26 -13.05 -8.90 -0.63
CA ASP A 26 -12.08 -9.47 -1.55
C ASP A 26 -11.09 -10.35 -0.77
N GLN A 27 -11.35 -11.66 -0.80
CA GLN A 27 -10.49 -12.65 -0.17
C GLN A 27 -9.09 -12.71 -0.79
N GLN A 28 -8.88 -12.13 -1.99
CA GLN A 28 -7.57 -12.15 -2.63
C GLN A 28 -6.57 -11.33 -1.84
N LEU A 29 -7.00 -10.24 -1.17
CA LEU A 29 -6.16 -9.41 -0.30
C LEU A 29 -5.47 -10.21 0.82
N TYR A 30 -6.19 -11.16 1.43
CA TYR A 30 -5.66 -12.04 2.48
C TYR A 30 -4.77 -13.16 1.92
N LYS A 31 -4.81 -13.41 0.60
CA LYS A 31 -3.92 -14.33 -0.11
C LYS A 31 -2.65 -13.62 -0.63
N LEU A 32 -2.63 -12.28 -0.66
CA LEU A 32 -1.47 -11.52 -1.15
C LEU A 32 -0.27 -11.59 -0.19
N PRO A 33 0.96 -11.73 -0.71
CA PRO A 33 2.16 -11.65 0.11
C PRO A 33 2.40 -10.20 0.59
N LEU A 34 3.14 -10.06 1.69
CA LEU A 34 3.43 -8.76 2.33
C LEU A 34 4.02 -7.75 1.32
N SER A 35 4.96 -8.19 0.48
CA SER A 35 5.59 -7.34 -0.54
C SER A 35 4.59 -6.77 -1.54
N LYS A 36 3.56 -7.54 -1.91
CA LYS A 36 2.51 -7.08 -2.82
C LYS A 36 1.62 -6.05 -2.13
N LEU A 37 1.23 -6.30 -0.88
CA LEU A 37 0.46 -5.33 -0.08
C LEU A 37 1.22 -4.00 0.08
N GLU A 38 2.53 -4.04 0.33
CA GLU A 38 3.37 -2.83 0.40
C GLU A 38 3.46 -2.10 -0.94
N TYR A 39 3.59 -2.83 -2.05
CA TYR A 39 3.61 -2.25 -3.39
C TYR A 39 2.31 -1.52 -3.73
N GLU A 40 1.16 -2.16 -3.51
CA GLU A 40 -0.15 -1.54 -3.79
C GLU A 40 -0.39 -0.31 -2.93
N TYR A 41 0.02 -0.35 -1.65
CA TYR A 41 -0.07 0.81 -0.77
C TYR A 41 0.81 1.98 -1.26
N ARG A 42 2.05 1.70 -1.70
CA ARG A 42 2.93 2.72 -2.29
C ARG A 42 2.36 3.27 -3.61
N LYS A 43 1.88 2.39 -4.48
CA LYS A 43 1.28 2.75 -5.77
C LYS A 43 0.05 3.63 -5.57
N PHE A 44 -0.84 3.27 -4.65
CA PHE A 44 -1.98 4.10 -4.27
C PHE A 44 -1.54 5.46 -3.75
N LYS A 45 -0.54 5.50 -2.86
CA LYS A 45 0.02 6.75 -2.33
C LYS A 45 0.63 7.66 -3.41
N LEU A 46 1.26 7.08 -4.43
CA LEU A 46 1.81 7.81 -5.58
C LEU A 46 0.70 8.34 -6.50
N GLN A 47 -0.29 7.50 -6.83
CA GLN A 47 -1.39 7.88 -7.73
C GLN A 47 -2.36 8.90 -7.11
N ASN A 48 -2.55 8.86 -5.79
CA ASN A 48 -3.40 9.81 -5.07
C ASN A 48 -2.60 10.99 -4.52
N HIS A 49 -1.30 11.08 -4.82
CA HIS A 49 -0.54 12.28 -4.51
C HIS A 49 -0.84 13.32 -5.59
N PRO A 50 -1.38 14.50 -5.24
CA PRO A 50 -1.72 15.53 -6.23
C PRO A 50 -0.51 16.09 -6.99
N HIS A 51 0.72 15.72 -6.61
CA HIS A 51 1.92 15.96 -7.39
C HIS A 51 3.01 14.99 -6.93
N GLY A 52 3.38 14.04 -7.80
CA GLY A 52 4.53 13.15 -7.63
C GLY A 52 5.58 13.28 -8.74
N GLU A 53 5.35 14.19 -9.70
CA GLU A 53 6.29 14.54 -10.75
C GLU A 53 6.45 16.08 -10.73
N PHE A 54 7.67 16.56 -10.93
CA PHE A 54 8.05 17.99 -11.02
C PHE A 54 7.97 18.82 -9.73
N GLY A 55 8.86 18.52 -8.78
CA GLY A 55 9.13 19.39 -7.64
C GLY A 55 10.61 19.51 -7.29
N SER A 56 11.51 19.37 -8.27
CA SER A 56 12.93 19.73 -8.11
C SER A 56 13.54 19.97 -9.49
N ILE A 57 13.27 21.13 -10.10
CA ILE A 57 14.20 21.66 -11.09
C ILE A 57 15.42 22.10 -10.28
N GLN A 58 16.50 21.32 -10.31
CA GLN A 58 17.81 21.82 -9.89
C GLN A 58 18.32 22.73 -11.00
N TRP A 59 18.30 24.04 -10.77
CA TRP A 59 19.14 24.95 -11.54
C TRP A 59 20.57 24.83 -11.01
N VAL A 60 21.48 24.55 -11.96
CA VAL A 60 22.94 24.53 -11.82
C VAL A 60 23.48 25.90 -11.44
#